data_AF-X1PDH3-F1
#
_entry.id   AF-X1PDH3-F1
#
_cell.length_a   1.000
_cell.length_b   1.000
_cell.length_c   1.000
_cell.angle_alpha   90.00
_cell.angle_beta   90.00
_cell.angle_gamma   90.00
#
_symmetry.space_group_name_H-M   'P 1'
#
loop_
_entity.id
_entity.type
_entity.pdbx_description
1 polymer ?
#
loop_
_entity_poly.entity_id
_entity_poly.type
_entity_poly.pdbx_seq_one_letter_code
_entity_poly.pdbx_strand_id
1 'polypeptide(L)'
;KPTEYLYSQSDKVLTQLELEKNIAEGNEKIEKLDSVVMIQCVGSREEEHMYCSRVCCTQATTNAIKLKERNPDTEVYILYRDMRTYGMNELLYRQAREKGITFIRYEVEGKPEVSEQNGKLKVNVFDSTLGTEILLEPGLLVLSSAIRPQADAKEFASKLKLPLTQD
;
A
#
# COMPACT_ATOMS: atom_id res chain seq x y z
N LYS A 1 -3.65 -12.62 -3.79
CA LYS A 1 -3.86 -11.29 -4.42
C LYS A 1 -5.07 -10.62 -3.75
N PRO A 2 -5.13 -9.28 -3.64
CA PRO A 2 -6.29 -8.58 -3.07
C PRO A 2 -7.57 -8.79 -3.88
N THR A 3 -8.73 -8.64 -3.25
CA THR A 3 -10.06 -8.65 -3.88
C THR A 3 -10.82 -7.33 -3.68
N GLU A 4 -10.24 -6.40 -2.92
CA GLU A 4 -10.80 -5.09 -2.55
C GLU A 4 -10.19 -3.95 -3.39
N TYR A 5 -10.77 -2.75 -3.28
CA TYR A 5 -10.29 -1.51 -3.91
C TYR A 5 -10.10 -1.55 -5.43
N LEU A 6 -11.04 -2.19 -6.15
CA LEU A 6 -11.03 -2.30 -7.63
C LEU A 6 -9.79 -3.00 -8.21
N TYR A 7 -9.04 -3.75 -7.39
CA TYR A 7 -7.93 -4.56 -7.89
C TYR A 7 -8.44 -5.58 -8.93
N SER A 8 -7.73 -5.69 -10.06
CA SER A 8 -8.13 -6.47 -11.25
C SER A 8 -9.37 -5.96 -12.00
N GLN A 9 -10.00 -4.85 -11.56
CA GLN A 9 -11.12 -4.21 -12.25
C GLN A 9 -10.70 -2.92 -12.97
N SER A 10 -9.68 -2.24 -12.46
CA SER A 10 -9.10 -1.02 -13.02
C SER A 10 -7.60 -1.21 -13.29
N ASP A 11 -7.11 -0.70 -14.43
CA ASP A 11 -5.69 -0.72 -14.80
C ASP A 11 -4.85 0.29 -14.00
N LYS A 12 -5.52 1.20 -13.28
CA LYS A 12 -4.92 2.20 -12.40
C LYS A 12 -4.71 1.71 -10.97
N VAL A 13 -4.99 0.43 -10.70
CA VAL A 13 -4.81 -0.18 -9.38
C VAL A 13 -3.76 -1.27 -9.46
N LEU A 14 -2.65 -1.09 -8.74
CA LEU A 14 -1.53 -2.02 -8.68
C LEU A 14 -1.27 -2.48 -7.24
N THR A 15 -0.60 -3.61 -7.07
CA THR A 15 0.05 -3.96 -5.80
C THR A 15 1.42 -3.31 -5.67
N GLN A 16 1.96 -3.22 -4.45
CA GLN A 16 3.34 -2.75 -4.23
C GLN A 16 4.37 -3.55 -5.03
N LEU A 17 4.18 -4.86 -5.18
CA LEU A 17 5.07 -5.73 -5.96
C LEU A 17 5.04 -5.39 -7.46
N GLU A 18 3.85 -5.12 -8.00
CA GLU A 18 3.69 -4.71 -9.40
C GLU A 18 4.28 -3.31 -9.63
N LEU A 19 4.08 -2.37 -8.69
CA LEU A 19 4.71 -1.05 -8.74
C LEU A 19 6.24 -1.16 -8.75
N GLU A 20 6.81 -1.95 -7.84
CA GLU A 20 8.25 -2.13 -7.71
C GLU A 20 8.86 -2.69 -9.00
N LYS A 21 8.18 -3.65 -9.63
CA LYS A 21 8.55 -4.16 -10.96
C LYS A 21 8.55 -3.04 -12.02
N ASN A 22 7.49 -2.23 -12.07
CA ASN A 22 7.41 -1.12 -13.04
C ASN A 22 8.50 -0.06 -12.82
N ILE A 23 8.83 0.24 -11.55
CA ILE A 23 9.94 1.13 -11.20
C ILE A 23 11.27 0.51 -11.68
N ALA A 24 11.52 -0.76 -11.38
CA ALA A 24 12.74 -1.44 -11.79
C ALA A 24 12.92 -1.49 -13.31
N GLU A 25 11.82 -1.68 -14.06
CA GLU A 25 11.82 -1.72 -15.53
C GLU A 25 11.89 -0.32 -16.18
N GLY A 26 11.77 0.77 -15.41
CA GLY A 26 11.80 2.13 -15.95
C GLY A 26 10.56 2.48 -16.77
N ASN A 27 9.38 2.06 -16.33
CA ASN A 27 8.13 2.37 -17.02
C ASN A 27 7.84 3.88 -16.95
N GLU A 28 8.03 4.57 -18.06
CA GLU A 28 7.82 6.02 -18.18
C GLU A 28 6.43 6.48 -17.71
N LYS A 29 5.38 5.65 -17.87
CA LYS A 29 4.03 6.02 -17.43
C LYS A 29 3.96 6.20 -15.93
N ILE A 30 4.68 5.38 -15.17
CA ILE A 30 4.73 5.45 -13.70
C ILE A 30 5.59 6.62 -13.25
N GLU A 31 6.67 6.92 -13.97
CA GLU A 31 7.57 8.04 -13.65
C GLU A 31 6.91 9.40 -13.89
N LYS A 32 6.03 9.49 -14.88
CA LYS A 32 5.30 10.71 -15.25
C LYS A 32 3.93 10.84 -14.55
N LEU A 33 3.67 10.09 -13.48
CA LEU A 33 2.43 10.22 -12.72
C LEU A 33 2.41 11.54 -11.94
N ASP A 34 1.28 12.24 -12.01
CA ASP A 34 1.06 13.44 -11.20
C ASP A 34 0.82 13.10 -9.74
N SER A 35 0.11 12.00 -9.45
CA SER A 35 -0.25 11.61 -8.08
C SER A 35 -0.41 10.11 -7.88
N VAL A 36 0.01 9.64 -6.71
CA VAL A 36 -0.05 8.24 -6.27
C VAL A 36 -0.60 8.16 -4.85
N VAL A 37 -1.60 7.29 -4.65
CA VAL A 37 -2.12 6.95 -3.32
C VAL A 37 -1.74 5.51 -3.01
N MET A 38 -1.20 5.25 -1.82
CA MET A 38 -0.86 3.93 -1.34
C MET A 38 -1.71 3.56 -0.12
N ILE A 39 -2.46 2.46 -0.18
CA ILE A 39 -3.27 1.97 0.95
C ILE A 39 -2.50 0.89 1.69
N GLN A 40 -2.32 1.08 3.00
CA GLN A 40 -1.71 0.09 3.88
C GLN A 40 -2.70 -0.97 4.36
N CYS A 41 -2.16 -2.08 4.84
CA CYS A 41 -2.92 -3.15 5.51
C CYS A 41 -4.02 -3.80 4.65
N VAL A 42 -3.90 -3.80 3.32
CA VAL A 42 -4.87 -4.44 2.41
C VAL A 42 -4.82 -5.95 2.61
N GLY A 43 -5.89 -6.53 3.16
CA GLY A 43 -5.97 -7.92 3.61
C GLY A 43 -5.09 -8.29 4.83
N SER A 44 -4.50 -7.34 5.57
CA SER A 44 -3.76 -7.63 6.81
C SER A 44 -4.40 -6.89 7.98
N ARG A 45 -4.38 -7.48 9.18
CA ARG A 45 -5.04 -6.92 10.37
C ARG A 45 -6.53 -6.67 10.11
N GLU A 46 -7.15 -7.69 9.54
CA GLU A 46 -8.58 -7.82 9.25
C GLU A 46 -9.10 -9.08 9.96
N GLU A 47 -10.40 -9.21 10.19
CA GLU A 47 -10.97 -10.31 11.01
C GLU A 47 -10.48 -11.71 10.58
N GLU A 48 -10.46 -11.99 9.28
CA GLU A 48 -9.98 -13.27 8.74
C GLU A 48 -8.45 -13.45 8.87
N HIS A 49 -7.71 -12.35 8.99
CA HIS A 49 -6.26 -12.31 8.93
C HIS A 49 -5.68 -11.25 9.88
N MET A 50 -5.76 -11.54 11.19
CA MET A 50 -5.41 -10.62 12.28
C MET A 50 -3.91 -10.43 12.50
N TYR A 51 -3.07 -10.76 11.52
CA TYR A 51 -1.64 -10.55 11.56
C TYR A 51 -1.19 -9.35 10.72
N CYS A 52 -0.01 -8.83 11.06
CA CYS A 52 0.67 -7.81 10.27
C CYS A 52 1.68 -8.48 9.34
N SER A 53 1.67 -8.13 8.05
CA SER A 53 2.66 -8.64 7.08
C SER A 53 4.09 -8.08 7.29
N ARG A 54 4.28 -7.16 8.24
CA ARG A 54 5.55 -6.55 8.73
C ARG A 54 6.42 -5.80 7.71
N VAL A 55 6.28 -6.05 6.41
CA VAL A 55 7.12 -5.46 5.36
C VAL A 55 6.40 -4.39 4.54
N CYS A 56 5.06 -4.39 4.53
CA CYS A 56 4.24 -3.52 3.68
C CYS A 56 4.51 -2.02 3.90
N CYS A 57 4.62 -1.56 5.16
CA CYS A 57 4.92 -0.16 5.46
C CYS A 57 6.29 0.27 4.95
N THR A 58 7.32 -0.56 5.16
CA THR A 58 8.68 -0.27 4.69
C THR A 58 8.75 -0.27 3.16
N GLN A 59 8.15 -1.28 2.51
CA GLN A 59 8.10 -1.37 1.05
C GLN A 59 7.42 -0.15 0.43
N ALA A 60 6.26 0.25 0.96
CA ALA A 60 5.55 1.42 0.49
C ALA A 60 6.37 2.71 0.65
N THR A 61 7.04 2.88 1.79
CA THR A 61 7.88 4.04 2.07
C THR A 61 9.07 4.11 1.10
N THR A 62 9.73 2.97 0.85
CA THR A 62 10.83 2.87 -0.12
C THR A 62 10.36 3.18 -1.54
N ASN A 63 9.24 2.61 -1.98
CA ASN A 63 8.68 2.87 -3.31
C ASN A 63 8.27 4.34 -3.47
N ALA A 64 7.69 4.95 -2.44
CA ALA A 64 7.34 6.37 -2.44
C ALA A 64 8.58 7.26 -2.58
N ILE A 65 9.67 6.95 -1.87
CA ILE A 65 10.96 7.65 -2.03
C ILE A 65 11.47 7.50 -3.46
N LYS A 66 11.39 6.29 -4.04
CA LYS A 66 11.82 6.04 -5.42
C LYS A 66 11.00 6.80 -6.46
N LEU A 67 9.69 6.95 -6.25
CA LEU A 67 8.86 7.79 -7.10
C LEU A 67 9.32 9.26 -7.04
N LYS A 68 9.49 9.81 -5.83
CA LYS A 68 10.00 11.18 -5.63
C LYS A 68 11.43 11.40 -6.17
N GLU A 69 12.27 10.37 -6.21
CA GLU A 69 13.60 10.45 -6.82
C GLU A 69 13.55 10.54 -8.35
N ARG A 70 12.56 9.90 -8.98
CA ARG A 70 12.38 9.95 -10.45
C ARG A 70 11.62 11.20 -10.89
N ASN A 71 10.60 11.57 -10.14
CA ASN A 71 9.80 12.76 -10.36
C ASN A 71 9.49 13.43 -9.00
N PRO A 72 10.24 14.49 -8.65
CA PRO A 72 10.04 15.22 -7.39
C PRO A 72 8.64 15.84 -7.26
N ASP A 73 7.99 16.14 -8.39
CA ASP A 73 6.70 16.83 -8.43
C ASP A 73 5.51 15.89 -8.21
N THR A 74 5.69 14.56 -8.37
CA THR A 74 4.62 13.58 -8.12
C THR A 74 4.12 13.66 -6.68
N GLU A 75 2.83 13.91 -6.48
CA GLU A 75 2.22 13.86 -5.15
C GLU A 75 2.09 12.41 -4.68
N VAL A 76 2.57 12.10 -3.48
CA VAL A 76 2.49 10.74 -2.93
C VAL A 76 1.83 10.76 -1.57
N TYR A 77 0.74 10.00 -1.45
CA TYR A 77 -0.04 9.86 -0.23
C TYR A 77 0.02 8.41 0.26
N ILE A 78 0.33 8.20 1.53
CA ILE A 78 0.29 6.88 2.17
C ILE A 78 -0.82 6.89 3.22
N LEU A 79 -1.88 6.11 2.98
CA LEU A 79 -2.99 5.92 3.90
C LEU A 79 -2.66 4.76 4.85
N TYR A 80 -2.61 5.02 6.14
CA TYR A 80 -2.15 4.05 7.14
C TYR A 80 -2.95 4.06 8.44
N ARG A 81 -2.92 2.96 9.18
CA ARG A 81 -3.39 2.89 10.57
C ARG A 81 -2.24 3.16 11.56
N ASP A 82 -1.18 2.37 11.42
CA ASP A 82 0.08 2.52 12.15
C ASP A 82 1.25 2.39 11.18
N MET A 83 2.23 3.29 11.25
CA MET A 83 3.48 3.14 10.52
C MET A 83 4.41 2.18 11.27
N ARG A 84 4.82 1.10 10.59
CA ARG A 84 5.61 0.00 11.16
C ARG A 84 6.97 -0.15 10.48
N THR A 85 7.72 0.96 10.40
CA THR A 85 9.09 1.04 9.88
C THR A 85 10.13 0.73 10.97
N TYR A 86 10.13 -0.50 11.48
CA TYR A 86 10.93 -0.86 12.66
C TYR A 86 12.45 -0.70 12.48
N GLY A 87 13.13 -0.35 13.57
CA GLY A 87 14.58 -0.30 13.65
C GLY A 87 15.18 0.75 12.71
N MET A 88 16.17 0.35 11.92
CA MET A 88 16.84 1.26 10.97
C MET A 88 15.93 1.76 9.85
N ASN A 89 14.79 1.09 9.61
CA ASN A 89 13.83 1.53 8.59
C ASN A 89 13.11 2.83 8.99
N GLU A 90 13.19 3.25 10.26
CA GLU A 90 12.66 4.54 10.69
C GLU A 90 13.36 5.72 9.99
N LEU A 91 14.62 5.54 9.60
CA LEU A 91 15.35 6.51 8.79
C LEU A 91 14.71 6.71 7.41
N LEU A 92 14.12 5.65 6.82
CA LEU A 92 13.39 5.75 5.56
C LEU A 92 12.09 6.53 5.77
N TYR A 93 11.38 6.30 6.87
CA TYR A 93 10.18 7.07 7.18
C TYR A 93 10.49 8.57 7.34
N ARG A 94 11.57 8.91 8.05
CA ARG A 94 12.05 10.30 8.15
C ARG A 94 12.39 10.89 6.79
N GLN A 95 13.19 10.17 5.98
CA GLN A 95 13.56 10.60 4.64
C GLN A 95 12.34 10.82 3.74
N ALA A 96 11.33 9.95 3.83
CA ALA A 96 10.11 10.08 3.06
C ALA A 96 9.36 11.37 3.39
N ARG A 97 9.24 11.70 4.68
CA ARG A 97 8.63 12.96 5.14
C ARG A 97 9.41 14.19 4.66
N GLU A 98 10.74 14.15 4.71
CA GLU A 98 11.61 15.22 4.21
C GLU A 98 11.44 15.44 2.69
N LYS A 99 11.09 14.39 1.93
CA LYS A 99 10.76 14.45 0.50
C LYS A 99 9.33 14.88 0.20
N GLY A 100 8.55 15.27 1.20
CA GLY A 100 7.17 15.74 1.02
C GLY A 100 6.16 14.63 0.73
N ILE A 101 6.43 13.38 1.14
CA ILE A 101 5.44 12.31 1.10
C ILE A 101 4.45 12.52 2.25
N THR A 102 3.16 12.53 1.92
CA THR A 102 2.09 12.81 2.88
C THR A 102 1.57 11.50 3.47
N PHE A 103 1.47 11.44 4.79
CA PHE A 103 0.97 10.28 5.51
C PHE A 103 -0.37 10.63 6.16
N ILE A 104 -1.44 9.97 5.73
CA ILE A 104 -2.80 10.20 6.22
C ILE A 104 -3.20 9.02 7.09
N ARG A 105 -3.53 9.29 8.35
CA ARG A 105 -3.95 8.26 9.29
C ARG A 105 -5.46 8.03 9.16
N TYR A 106 -5.85 6.76 9.02
CA TYR A 106 -7.23 6.32 9.05
C TYR A 106 -7.46 5.30 10.18
N GLU A 107 -8.70 5.18 10.64
CA GLU A 107 -9.09 4.25 11.71
C GLU A 107 -9.72 2.96 11.13
N VAL A 108 -9.81 1.89 11.92
CA VAL A 108 -10.31 0.59 11.44
C VAL A 108 -11.75 0.68 10.96
N GLU A 109 -12.56 1.47 11.65
CA GLU A 109 -13.97 1.74 11.36
C GLU A 109 -14.15 2.71 10.19
N GLY A 110 -13.11 3.47 9.84
CA GLY A 110 -13.09 4.49 8.79
C GLY A 110 -12.10 4.16 7.69
N LYS A 111 -12.25 2.98 7.06
CA LYS A 111 -11.39 2.57 5.95
C LYS A 111 -11.54 3.51 4.74
N PRO A 112 -10.48 3.68 3.94
CA PRO A 112 -10.59 4.43 2.69
C PRO A 112 -11.63 3.79 1.76
N GLU A 113 -12.44 4.60 1.10
CA GLU A 113 -13.38 4.14 0.09
C GLU A 113 -12.84 4.45 -1.29
N VAL A 114 -12.86 3.47 -2.19
CA VAL A 114 -12.32 3.61 -3.55
C VAL A 114 -13.43 3.41 -4.55
N SER A 115 -13.56 4.37 -5.46
CA SER A 115 -14.49 4.29 -6.59
C SER A 115 -13.82 4.79 -7.87
N GLU A 116 -14.39 4.39 -9.01
CA GLU A 116 -13.98 4.92 -10.32
C GLU A 116 -15.21 5.49 -11.03
N GLN A 117 -15.12 6.75 -11.45
CA GLN A 117 -16.18 7.46 -12.16
C GLN A 117 -15.60 8.15 -13.39
N ASN A 118 -16.18 7.89 -14.57
CA ASN A 118 -15.71 8.46 -15.84
C ASN A 118 -14.21 8.23 -16.09
N GLY A 119 -13.68 7.06 -15.68
CA GLY A 119 -12.27 6.72 -15.81
C GLY A 119 -11.34 7.46 -14.84
N LYS A 120 -11.85 8.12 -13.80
CA LYS A 120 -11.06 8.76 -12.75
C LYS A 120 -11.24 8.01 -11.43
N LEU A 121 -10.12 7.64 -10.81
CA LEU A 121 -10.11 7.07 -9.47
C LEU A 121 -10.41 8.16 -8.45
N LYS A 122 -11.20 7.80 -7.44
CA LYS A 122 -11.51 8.61 -6.28
C LYS A 122 -11.27 7.76 -5.04
N VAL A 123 -10.50 8.31 -4.10
CA VAL A 123 -10.22 7.70 -2.80
C VAL A 123 -10.72 8.68 -1.74
N ASN A 124 -11.79 8.32 -1.03
CA ASN A 124 -12.27 9.09 0.11
C ASN A 124 -11.69 8.49 1.39
N VAL A 125 -11.18 9.31 2.29
CA VAL A 125 -10.65 8.85 3.58
C VAL A 125 -10.89 9.91 4.65
N PHE A 126 -11.32 9.49 5.83
CA PHE A 126 -11.38 10.37 6.99
C PHE A 126 -10.01 10.44 7.66
N ASP A 127 -9.41 11.64 7.68
CA ASP A 127 -8.15 11.87 8.38
C ASP A 127 -8.45 12.10 9.86
N SER A 128 -8.03 11.15 10.71
CA SER A 128 -8.29 11.22 12.15
C SER A 128 -7.50 12.32 12.86
N THR A 129 -6.44 12.86 12.23
CA THR A 129 -5.63 13.97 12.75
C THR A 129 -6.29 15.31 12.47
N LEU A 130 -6.85 15.48 11.27
CA LEU A 130 -7.52 16.72 10.87
C LEU A 130 -9.01 16.74 11.23
N GLY A 131 -9.61 15.58 11.47
CA GLY A 131 -11.03 15.44 11.79
C GLY A 131 -11.94 15.75 10.59
N THR A 132 -11.46 15.54 9.37
CA THR A 132 -12.21 15.83 8.13
C THR A 132 -12.05 14.70 7.11
N GLU A 133 -13.03 14.59 6.22
CA GLU A 133 -12.89 13.78 5.00
C GLU A 133 -11.95 14.46 4.00
N ILE A 134 -11.13 13.65 3.36
CA ILE A 134 -10.22 14.03 2.29
C ILE A 134 -10.57 13.19 1.07
N LEU A 135 -10.90 13.87 -0.03
CA LEU A 135 -11.08 13.26 -1.34
C LEU A 135 -9.78 13.40 -2.15
N LEU A 136 -9.20 12.26 -2.53
CA LEU A 136 -8.01 12.19 -3.39
C LEU A 136 -8.40 11.63 -4.76
N GLU A 137 -7.88 12.20 -5.83
CA GLU A 137 -8.09 11.74 -7.21
C GLU A 137 -6.77 11.26 -7.83
N PRO A 138 -6.22 10.10 -7.41
CA PRO A 138 -4.91 9.67 -7.83
C PRO A 138 -4.85 9.24 -9.30
N GLY A 139 -3.72 9.49 -9.95
CA GLY A 139 -3.39 8.86 -11.22
C GLY A 139 -3.15 7.35 -11.08
N LEU A 140 -2.66 6.91 -9.91
CA LEU A 140 -2.43 5.51 -9.58
C LEU A 140 -2.76 5.20 -8.11
N LEU A 141 -3.49 4.11 -7.89
CA LEU A 141 -3.72 3.54 -6.57
C LEU A 141 -2.85 2.29 -6.36
N VAL A 142 -2.16 2.22 -5.23
CA VAL A 142 -1.22 1.14 -4.91
C VAL A 142 -1.62 0.45 -3.62
N LEU A 143 -1.81 -0.87 -3.70
CA LEU A 143 -2.27 -1.69 -2.59
C LEU A 143 -1.09 -2.40 -1.92
N SER A 144 -0.89 -2.13 -0.63
CA SER A 144 0.11 -2.81 0.18
C SER A 144 -0.49 -4.10 0.74
N SER A 145 -0.52 -5.12 -0.12
CA SER A 145 -1.24 -6.38 0.06
C SER A 145 -0.58 -7.31 1.08
N ALA A 146 -1.41 -8.14 1.71
CA ALA A 146 -0.96 -9.10 2.68
C ALA A 146 -0.10 -10.22 2.09
N ILE A 147 0.91 -10.64 2.86
CA ILE A 147 1.68 -11.84 2.57
C ILE A 147 0.89 -13.04 3.07
N ARG A 148 0.69 -14.03 2.19
CA ARG A 148 -0.01 -15.28 2.48
C ARG A 148 0.94 -16.46 2.26
N PRO A 149 0.78 -17.54 3.03
CA PRO A 149 1.40 -18.83 2.69
C PRO A 149 1.01 -19.26 1.28
N GLN A 150 1.90 -20.03 0.63
CA GLN A 150 1.61 -20.66 -0.65
C GLN A 150 0.46 -21.67 -0.50
N ALA A 151 -0.27 -21.92 -1.59
CA ALA A 151 -1.43 -22.82 -1.56
C ALA A 151 -1.09 -24.26 -1.12
N ASP A 152 0.14 -24.69 -1.39
CA ASP A 152 0.70 -26.00 -1.04
C ASP A 152 1.38 -26.04 0.33
N ALA A 153 1.44 -24.93 1.07
CA ALA A 153 2.18 -24.83 2.34
C ALA A 153 1.72 -25.87 3.38
N LYS A 154 0.41 -26.16 3.44
CA LYS A 154 -0.15 -27.17 4.35
C LYS A 154 0.30 -28.59 3.96
N GLU A 155 0.29 -28.90 2.67
CA GLU A 155 0.74 -30.20 2.18
C GLU A 155 2.24 -30.39 2.43
N PHE A 156 3.03 -29.35 2.15
CA PHE A 156 4.47 -29.33 2.39
C PHE A 156 4.81 -29.54 3.87
N ALA A 157 4.16 -28.80 4.78
CA ALA A 157 4.36 -28.96 6.22
C ALA A 157 3.97 -30.36 6.70
N SER A 158 2.88 -30.94 6.17
CA SER A 158 2.46 -32.31 6.48
C SER A 158 3.50 -33.35 6.06
N LYS A 159 4.09 -33.22 4.86
CA LYS A 159 5.14 -34.12 4.36
C LYS A 159 6.39 -34.11 5.25
N LEU A 160 6.72 -32.95 5.82
CA LEU A 160 7.88 -32.76 6.70
C LEU A 160 7.56 -32.90 8.20
N LYS A 161 6.29 -33.15 8.56
CA LYS A 161 5.80 -33.21 9.95
C LYS A 161 6.12 -31.94 10.76
N LEU A 162 6.01 -30.79 10.13
CA LEU A 162 6.22 -29.49 10.79
C LEU A 162 4.89 -28.93 11.32
N PRO A 163 4.88 -28.33 12.52
CA PRO A 163 3.70 -27.62 13.01
C PRO A 163 3.48 -26.32 12.22
N LEU A 164 2.22 -25.90 12.13
CA LEU A 164 1.84 -24.60 11.57
C LEU A 164 1.34 -23.68 12.68
N THR A 165 1.56 -22.39 12.51
CA THR A 165 0.98 -21.33 13.35
C THR A 165 -0.46 -21.04 12.91
N GLN A 166 -1.13 -20.18 13.69
CA GLN A 166 -2.47 -19.69 13.35
C GLN A 166 -2.46 -18.78 12.11
N ASP A 167 -1.34 -18.08 11.89
CA ASP A 167 -1.04 -17.27 10.71
C ASP A 167 -0.33 -18.06 9.61
#